data_AF-A0A354RB05-F1
#
_entry.id   AF-A0A354RB05-F1
#
_cell.length_a   1.000
_cell.length_b   1.000
_cell.length_c   1.000
_cell.angle_alpha   90.00
_cell.angle_beta   90.00
_cell.angle_gamma   90.00
#
_symmetry.space_group_name_H-M   'P 1'
#
loop_
_entity.id
_entity.type
_entity.pdbx_description
1 polymer ?
#
loop_
_entity_poly.entity_id
_entity_poly.type
_entity_poly.pdbx_seq_one_letter_code
_entity_poly.pdbx_strand_id
1 'polypeptide(L)' 'NARIGRNVILSPKGLSDGWADEGQNVYVRDGIVVVVKNALVEDGTKIGHS' A
#
# COMPACT_ATOMS: atom_id res chain seq x y z
N ASN A 1 5.53 -6.05 11.75
CA ASN A 1 6.29 -4.81 11.99
C ASN A 1 6.48 -4.06 10.68
N ALA A 2 5.39 -3.60 10.07
CA ALA A 2 5.50 -2.69 8.93
C ALA A 2 6.01 -1.33 9.43
N ARG A 3 6.76 -0.62 8.58
CA ARG A 3 7.23 0.74 8.83
C ARG A 3 6.55 1.63 7.80
N ILE A 4 5.63 2.47 8.26
CA ILE A 4 4.87 3.37 7.41
C ILE A 4 5.37 4.79 7.67
N GLY A 5 5.81 5.45 6.61
CA GLY A 5 6.31 6.81 6.62
C GLY A 5 5.22 7.84 6.90
N ARG A 6 5.63 9.10 7.01
CA ARG A 6 4.74 10.24 7.21
C ARG A 6 4.01 10.59 5.92
N ASN A 7 2.81 11.14 6.05
CA ASN A 7 2.00 11.62 4.93
C ASN A 7 1.70 10.55 3.85
N VAL A 8 1.67 9.28 4.25
CA VAL A 8 1.32 8.15 3.38
C VAL A 8 -0.20 8.08 3.19
N ILE A 9 -0.62 7.78 1.97
CA ILE A 9 -2.03 7.50 1.63
C ILE A 9 -2.10 6.10 1.02
N LEU A 10 -2.87 5.21 1.66
CA LEU A 10 -3.16 3.87 1.17
C LEU A 10 -4.66 3.73 0.97
N SER A 11 -5.07 3.57 -0.29
CA SER A 11 -6.46 3.38 -0.65
C SER A 11 -6.57 2.26 -1.69
N PRO A 12 -7.55 1.35 -1.54
CA PRO A 12 -7.81 0.33 -2.55
C PRO A 12 -8.59 0.89 -3.76
N LYS A 13 -9.08 2.14 -3.68
CA LYS A 13 -9.90 2.74 -4.74
C LYS A 13 -9.08 2.93 -6.01
N GLY A 14 -9.63 2.49 -7.14
CA GLY A 14 -9.01 2.63 -8.45
C GLY A 14 -7.89 1.63 -8.73
N LEU A 15 -7.67 0.66 -7.82
CA LEU A 15 -6.69 -0.40 -8.00
C LEU A 15 -7.38 -1.74 -8.28
N SER A 16 -6.76 -2.54 -9.13
CA SER A 16 -7.11 -3.96 -9.29
C SER A 16 -6.45 -4.79 -8.20
N ASP A 17 -6.95 -6.01 -8.00
CA ASP A 17 -6.30 -6.98 -7.14
C ASP A 17 -4.87 -7.28 -7.62
N GLY A 18 -3.94 -7.41 -6.67
CA GLY A 18 -2.52 -7.65 -6.94
C GLY A 18 -1.58 -6.79 -6.11
N TRP A 19 -0.29 -6.82 -6.48
CA TRP A 19 0.73 -5.95 -5.89
C TRP A 19 0.51 -4.51 -6.35
N ALA A 20 0.41 -3.58 -5.38
CA ALA A 20 0.17 -2.17 -5.63
C ALA A 20 1.47 -1.33 -5.65
N ASP A 21 2.60 -1.96 -5.37
CA ASP A 21 3.94 -1.39 -5.48
C ASP A 21 4.94 -2.43 -6.05
N GLU A 22 6.03 -1.94 -6.63
CA GLU A 22 7.08 -2.80 -7.21
C GLU A 22 7.81 -3.63 -6.14
N GLY A 23 7.92 -3.10 -4.92
CA GLY A 23 8.63 -3.74 -3.81
C GLY A 23 7.84 -4.87 -3.13
N GLN A 24 6.62 -5.17 -3.60
CA GLN A 24 5.74 -6.17 -2.99
C GLN A 24 5.48 -5.92 -1.50
N ASN A 25 5.39 -4.64 -1.13
CA ASN A 25 5.11 -4.20 0.23
C ASN A 25 3.61 -4.06 0.50
N VAL A 26 2.83 -3.76 -0.54
CA VAL A 26 1.40 -3.46 -0.48
C VAL A 26 0.66 -4.31 -1.48
N TYR A 27 -0.31 -5.09 -1.00
CA TYR A 27 -1.17 -5.94 -1.81
C TYR A 27 -2.63 -5.48 -1.69
N VAL A 28 -3.36 -5.45 -2.80
CA VAL A 28 -4.79 -5.15 -2.83
C VAL A 28 -5.54 -6.43 -3.14
N ARG A 29 -6.60 -6.70 -2.38
CA ARG A 29 -7.50 -7.83 -2.61
C ARG A 29 -8.89 -7.53 -2.11
N ASP A 30 -9.90 -7.74 -2.95
CA ASP A 30 -11.31 -7.60 -2.57
C ASP A 30 -11.62 -6.24 -1.91
N GLY A 31 -10.95 -5.18 -2.37
CA GLY A 31 -11.07 -3.83 -1.80
C GLY A 31 -10.38 -3.64 -0.44
N ILE A 32 -9.50 -4.54 -0.02
CA ILE A 32 -8.69 -4.45 1.20
C ILE A 32 -7.23 -4.17 0.82
N VAL A 33 -6.60 -3.23 1.51
CA VAL A 33 -5.15 -2.99 1.41
C VAL A 33 -4.44 -3.78 2.51
N VAL A 34 -3.48 -4.60 2.10
CA VAL A 34 -2.63 -5.40 2.99
C VAL A 34 -1.20 -4.89 2.88
N VAL A 35 -0.66 -4.38 3.99
CA VAL A 35 0.77 -4.06 4.11
C VAL A 35 1.47 -5.27 4.73
N VAL A 36 2.43 -5.87 4.00
CA VAL A 36 3.03 -7.13 4.43
C VAL A 36 3.98 -6.96 5.63
N LYS A 37 4.26 -8.06 6.33
CA LYS A 37 5.16 -8.03 7.48
C LYS A 37 6.55 -7.54 7.05
N ASN A 38 7.06 -6.56 7.79
CA ASN A 38 8.37 -5.93 7.57
C ASN A 38 8.47 -5.05 6.31
N ALA A 39 7.35 -4.79 5.64
CA ALA A 39 7.27 -3.80 4.58
C ALA A 39 7.73 -2.42 5.06
N LEU A 40 8.40 -1.70 4.16
CA LEU A 40 8.72 -0.28 4.30
C LEU A 40 7.89 0.50 3.27
N VAL A 41 7.03 1.39 3.77
CA VAL A 41 6.27 2.33 2.93
C VAL A 41 6.85 3.72 3.17
N GLU A 42 7.56 4.25 2.17
CA GLU A 42 8.32 5.51 2.27
C GLU A 42 7.42 6.72 2.52
N ASP A 43 7.99 7.78 3.10
CA ASP A 43 7.32 9.05 3.33
C ASP A 43 6.67 9.59 2.04
N GLY A 44 5.41 10.03 2.15
CA GLY A 44 4.66 10.61 1.04
C GLY A 44 4.17 9.60 -0.01
N THR A 45 4.35 8.30 0.19
CA THR A 45 3.81 7.26 -0.71
C THR A 45 2.30 7.40 -0.86
N LYS A 46 1.82 7.39 -2.12
CA LYS A 46 0.39 7.44 -2.45
C LYS A 46 0.03 6.25 -3.33
N ILE A 47 -0.79 5.36 -2.78
CA ILE A 47 -1.29 4.18 -3.48
C ILE A 47 -2.82 4.28 -3.54
N GLY A 48 -3.34 4.22 -4.77
CA GLY A 48 -4.77 4.37 -5.09
C GLY A 48 -5.25 5.82 -5.04
N HIS A 49 -6.56 6.00 -5.23
CA HIS A 49 -7.22 7.31 -5.19
C HIS A 49 -7.81 7.62 -3.80
N SER A 50 -7.80 8.88 -3.37
CA SER A 50 -8.53 9.35 -2.17
C SER A 50 -10.04 9.34 -2.38
#